data_AF-A0A8T2WBH9-F1
#
_entry.id   AF-A0A8T2WBH9-F1
#
_cell.length_a   1.000
_cell.length_b   1.000
_cell.length_c   1.000
_cell.angle_alpha   90.00
_cell.angle_beta   90.00
_cell.angle_gamma   90.00
#
_symmetry.space_group_name_H-M   'P 1'
#
loop_
_entity.id
_entity.type
_entity.pdbx_description
1 polymer ?
#
loop_
_entity_poly.entity_id
_entity_poly.type
_entity_poly.pdbx_seq_one_letter_code
_entity_poly.pdbx_strand_id
1 'polypeptide(L)'
;MTAPLPVPKWDVDTVCGFLTQIGLSPLTEAFKTNAVNGSDLIGLADADFKESLGCTPLQTKKIRKELEAYGIHAGGDAAAAAPVASAPVPEAAVAASAPPAPEATPKDAPAPAPTGADKAAQLQSEIAQMSARAGEVQRGTVSYSTAQQHLRRAEQELGSALKSLTVTQISGATETIQDMRIGMRGGGVFGRNRGVGRQMDRRNDFGHNMIDTITISKANNLMKAAAGEISQAKQHVPQLPFIQSANVSQAMGGVFFSALLAPGLIGDMMQNAKVNKAKAQVQEMANQVKQALDWCGNNMNAANAEMAQLNGSLQMKQSELASLAC
;
A
#
# COMPACT_ATOMS: atom_id res chain seq x y z
N MET A 1 3.40 32.73 2.71
CA MET A 1 3.78 31.49 3.42
C MET A 1 4.00 30.42 2.37
N THR A 2 5.26 30.17 2.03
CA THR A 2 5.62 29.13 1.05
C THR A 2 5.30 27.77 1.66
N ALA A 3 4.66 26.88 0.90
CA ALA A 3 4.39 25.53 1.37
C ALA A 3 5.72 24.84 1.76
N PRO A 4 5.79 24.12 2.90
CA PRO A 4 7.01 23.43 3.28
C PRO A 4 7.38 22.42 2.20
N LEU A 5 8.64 22.47 1.75
CA LEU A 5 9.16 21.50 0.78
C LEU A 5 9.09 20.09 1.38
N PRO A 6 8.86 19.05 0.55
CA PRO A 6 8.90 17.67 1.02
C PRO A 6 10.32 17.34 1.53
N VAL A 7 10.41 16.64 2.67
CA VAL A 7 11.69 16.36 3.36
C VAL A 7 12.77 15.73 2.48
N PRO A 8 12.48 14.80 1.54
CA PRO A 8 13.52 14.27 0.66
C PRO A 8 14.23 15.33 -0.21
N LYS A 9 13.64 16.52 -0.35
CA LYS A 9 14.20 17.66 -1.10
C LYS A 9 14.82 18.72 -0.20
N TRP A 10 14.94 18.47 1.11
CA TRP A 10 15.62 19.40 2.01
C TRP A 10 17.12 19.38 1.75
N ASP A 11 17.69 20.58 1.59
CA ASP A 11 19.12 20.77 1.61
C ASP A 11 19.64 20.75 3.06
N VAL A 12 20.97 20.77 3.20
CA VAL A 12 21.66 20.71 4.49
C VAL A 12 21.26 21.87 5.39
N ASP A 13 21.08 23.06 4.84
CA ASP A 13 20.69 24.25 5.60
C ASP A 13 19.24 24.14 6.11
N THR A 14 18.32 23.60 5.31
CA THR A 14 16.94 23.31 5.74
C THR A 14 16.92 22.26 6.86
N VAL A 15 17.74 21.21 6.76
CA VAL A 15 17.90 20.21 7.83
C VAL A 15 18.43 20.87 9.12
N CYS A 16 19.41 21.76 9.03
CA CYS A 16 19.92 22.49 10.19
C CYS A 16 18.85 23.42 10.81
N GLY A 17 18.04 24.08 9.96
CA GLY A 17 16.89 24.88 10.40
C GLY A 17 15.86 24.03 11.15
N PHE A 18 15.55 22.84 10.64
CA PHE A 18 14.69 21.87 11.31
C PHE A 18 15.26 21.44 12.67
N LEU A 19 16.55 21.08 12.75
CA LEU A 19 17.21 20.71 14.02
C LEU A 19 17.14 21.84 15.05
N THR A 20 17.35 23.09 14.60
CA THR A 20 17.22 24.28 15.44
C THR A 20 15.79 24.44 15.96
N GLN A 21 14.79 24.26 15.09
CA GLN A 21 13.38 24.37 15.44
C GLN A 21 12.95 23.35 16.52
N ILE A 22 13.48 22.13 16.45
CA ILE A 22 13.20 21.08 17.45
C ILE A 22 14.09 21.19 18.71
N GLY A 23 14.89 22.26 18.83
CA GLY A 23 15.76 22.52 19.99
C GLY A 23 17.00 21.63 20.07
N LEU A 24 17.52 21.20 18.92
CA LEU A 24 18.74 20.40 18.77
C LEU A 24 19.86 21.19 18.06
N SER A 25 19.90 22.51 18.25
CA SER A 25 20.88 23.42 17.64
C SER A 25 22.35 22.99 17.82
N PRO A 26 22.79 22.43 18.97
CA PRO A 26 24.18 21.99 19.15
C PRO A 26 24.64 20.89 18.18
N LEU A 27 23.71 20.14 17.59
CA LEU A 27 24.01 19.07 16.63
C LEU A 27 24.14 19.57 15.19
N THR A 28 23.75 20.81 14.90
CA THR A 28 23.75 21.36 13.53
C THR A 28 25.13 21.34 12.87
N GLU A 29 26.20 21.58 13.64
CA GLU A 29 27.57 21.53 13.12
C GLU A 29 27.99 20.12 12.69
N ALA A 30 27.60 19.09 13.45
CA ALA A 30 27.87 17.69 13.11
C ALA A 30 27.11 17.27 11.84
N PHE A 31 25.83 17.65 11.71
CA PHE A 31 25.04 17.38 10.51
C PHE A 31 25.57 18.13 9.28
N LYS A 32 26.01 19.37 9.47
CA LYS A 32 26.59 20.18 8.39
C LYS A 32 27.95 19.63 7.93
N THR A 33 28.80 19.21 8.87
CA THR A 33 30.12 18.61 8.58
C THR A 33 29.98 17.29 7.81
N ASN A 34 28.98 16.48 8.14
CA ASN A 34 28.67 15.23 7.44
C ASN A 34 27.79 15.42 6.19
N ALA A 35 27.47 16.68 5.82
CA ALA A 35 26.63 17.03 4.68
C ALA A 35 25.28 16.30 4.61
N VAL A 36 24.66 16.05 5.78
CA VAL A 36 23.40 15.29 5.87
C VAL A 36 22.26 16.11 5.27
N ASN A 37 21.77 15.69 4.11
CA ASN A 37 20.60 16.27 3.47
C ASN A 37 19.31 15.56 3.92
N GLY A 38 18.16 16.01 3.41
CA GLY A 38 16.87 15.45 3.77
C GLY A 38 16.65 13.99 3.35
N SER A 39 17.29 13.54 2.26
CA SER A 39 17.24 12.12 1.85
C SER A 39 18.05 11.24 2.81
N ASP A 40 19.26 11.69 3.17
CA ASP A 40 20.13 10.97 4.10
C ASP A 40 19.47 10.86 5.48
N LEU A 41 18.86 11.96 5.95
CA LEU A 41 18.16 12.01 7.23
C LEU A 41 17.07 10.93 7.37
N ILE A 42 16.37 10.61 6.28
CA ILE A 42 15.31 9.59 6.27
C ILE A 42 15.91 8.17 6.31
N GLY A 43 17.06 7.98 5.64
CA GLY A 43 17.72 6.68 5.51
C GLY A 43 18.65 6.29 6.66
N LEU A 44 19.13 7.25 7.46
CA LEU A 44 20.04 6.98 8.58
C LEU A 44 19.41 6.01 9.58
N ALA A 45 20.18 5.00 10.01
CA ALA A 45 19.79 4.11 11.09
C ALA A 45 20.05 4.76 12.46
N ASP A 46 19.44 4.22 13.51
CA ASP A 46 19.64 4.72 14.87
C ASP A 46 21.11 4.59 15.33
N ALA A 47 21.84 3.62 14.79
CA ALA A 47 23.28 3.45 14.99
C ALA A 47 24.08 4.60 14.37
N ASP A 48 23.77 5.00 13.13
CA ASP A 48 24.48 6.07 12.42
C ASP A 48 24.27 7.44 13.10
N PHE A 49 23.08 7.69 13.66
CA PHE A 49 22.85 8.88 14.47
C PHE A 49 23.78 8.94 15.68
N LYS A 50 24.06 7.80 16.32
CA LYS A 50 24.91 7.75 17.50
C LYS A 50 26.40 7.78 17.15
N GLU A 51 26.81 6.97 16.18
CA GLU A 51 28.22 6.77 15.83
C GLU A 51 28.78 7.92 14.99
N SER A 52 28.05 8.35 13.96
CA SER A 52 28.53 9.34 12.99
C SER A 52 28.20 10.78 13.40
N LEU A 53 27.07 10.97 14.10
CA LEU A 53 26.54 12.31 14.43
C LEU A 53 26.60 12.63 15.93
N GLY A 54 27.01 11.68 16.77
CA GLY A 54 27.14 11.89 18.21
C GLY A 54 25.80 12.12 18.93
N CYS A 55 24.67 11.75 18.32
CA CYS A 55 23.36 11.91 18.93
C CYS A 55 23.18 10.96 20.11
N THR A 56 22.60 11.46 21.20
CA THR A 56 22.11 10.61 22.28
C THR A 56 20.84 9.86 21.85
N PRO A 57 20.52 8.69 22.43
CA PRO A 57 19.32 7.93 22.08
C PRO A 57 18.00 8.72 22.20
N LEU A 58 17.93 9.66 23.15
CA LEU A 58 16.75 10.54 23.32
C LEU A 58 16.64 11.56 22.18
N GLN A 59 17.75 12.11 21.70
CA GLN A 59 17.77 13.03 20.57
C GLN A 59 17.36 12.31 19.29
N THR A 60 17.86 11.09 19.05
CA THR A 60 17.45 10.25 17.92
C THR A 60 15.94 9.99 17.94
N LYS A 61 15.39 9.58 19.09
CA LYS A 61 13.93 9.39 19.25
C LYS A 61 13.14 10.66 18.99
N LYS A 62 13.65 11.81 19.41
CA LYS A 62 13.02 13.12 19.18
C LYS A 62 12.99 13.45 17.69
N ILE A 63 14.11 13.27 16.97
CA ILE A 63 14.19 13.48 15.52
C ILE A 63 13.21 12.56 14.79
N ARG A 64 13.17 11.26 15.12
CA ARG A 64 12.25 10.28 14.51
C ARG A 64 10.79 10.66 14.71
N LYS A 65 10.41 11.02 15.94
CA LYS A 65 9.04 11.42 16.28
C LYS A 65 8.60 12.67 15.50
N GLU A 66 9.49 13.64 15.35
CA GLU A 66 9.18 14.83 14.56
C GLU A 66 9.08 14.51 13.06
N LEU A 67 9.97 13.69 12.50
CA LEU A 67 9.85 13.21 11.12
C LEU A 67 8.54 12.46 10.86
N GLU A 68 8.08 11.66 11.83
CA GLU A 68 6.78 11.00 11.78
C GLU A 68 5.62 12.00 11.78
N ALA A 69 5.73 13.10 12.53
CA ALA A 69 4.75 14.19 12.50
C ALA A 69 4.71 14.89 11.13
N TYR A 70 5.82 14.90 10.39
CA TYR A 70 5.90 15.33 8.98
C TYR A 70 5.37 14.26 7.99
N GLY A 71 4.86 13.13 8.49
CA GLY A 71 4.30 12.04 7.67
C GLY A 71 5.36 11.11 7.10
N ILE A 72 6.58 11.12 7.64
CA ILE A 72 7.67 10.27 7.18
C ILE A 72 7.94 9.19 8.19
N HIS A 73 7.53 7.99 7.83
CA HIS A 73 7.92 6.79 8.53
C HIS A 73 9.33 6.41 8.04
N ALA A 74 10.33 6.67 8.88
CA ALA A 74 11.68 6.19 8.60
C ALA A 74 11.62 4.66 8.48
N GLY A 75 11.96 4.13 7.29
CA GLY A 75 11.94 2.70 6.97
C GLY A 75 13.02 1.87 7.68
N GLY A 76 13.38 2.25 8.90
CA GLY A 76 14.46 1.68 9.69
C GLY A 76 14.03 0.55 10.61
N ASP A 77 13.18 -0.35 10.13
CA ASP A 77 13.18 -1.75 10.56
C ASP A 77 13.65 -2.58 9.37
N ALA A 78 14.88 -2.30 8.94
CA ALA A 78 15.70 -3.32 8.31
C ALA A 78 16.00 -4.36 9.40
N ALA A 79 14.98 -5.19 9.71
CA ALA A 79 15.14 -6.42 10.45
C ALA A 79 16.38 -7.10 9.89
N ALA A 80 17.37 -7.31 10.76
CA ALA A 80 18.64 -7.93 10.47
C ALA A 80 18.45 -9.04 9.43
N ALA A 81 18.79 -8.72 8.18
CA ALA A 81 19.03 -9.72 7.18
C ALA A 81 20.23 -10.49 7.71
N ALA A 82 19.97 -11.67 8.25
CA ALA A 82 20.99 -12.67 8.46
C ALA A 82 21.83 -12.75 7.17
N PRO A 83 23.16 -12.93 7.26
CA PRO A 83 23.98 -13.14 6.09
C PRO A 83 23.54 -14.46 5.45
N VAL A 84 22.63 -14.37 4.50
CA VAL A 84 22.32 -15.46 3.59
C VAL A 84 23.58 -15.66 2.77
N ALA A 85 24.27 -16.75 3.10
CA ALA A 85 25.32 -17.32 2.28
C ALA A 85 24.88 -17.27 0.81
N SER A 86 25.72 -16.67 -0.02
CA SER A 86 25.57 -16.62 -1.47
C SER A 86 25.29 -18.02 -2.02
N ALA A 87 24.03 -18.28 -2.34
CA ALA A 87 23.68 -19.28 -3.33
C ALA A 87 23.94 -18.64 -4.72
N PRO A 88 24.67 -19.30 -5.62
CA PRO A 88 25.05 -18.73 -6.90
C PRO A 88 23.81 -18.60 -7.79
N VAL A 89 23.50 -17.37 -8.19
CA VAL A 89 22.64 -17.11 -9.35
C VAL A 89 23.49 -17.34 -10.60
N PRO A 90 23.03 -18.14 -11.59
CA PRO A 90 23.68 -18.24 -12.88
C PRO A 90 23.49 -16.91 -13.64
N GLU A 91 24.52 -16.07 -13.57
CA GLU A 91 24.63 -14.84 -14.34
C GLU A 91 25.04 -15.17 -15.78
N ALA A 92 24.08 -15.02 -16.69
CA ALA A 92 24.34 -15.00 -18.12
C ALA A 92 24.72 -13.57 -18.53
N ALA A 93 25.99 -13.44 -18.95
CA ALA A 93 26.57 -12.44 -19.85
C ALA A 93 26.67 -10.99 -19.31
N VAL A 94 27.75 -10.23 -19.49
CA VAL A 94 28.61 -10.09 -20.68
C VAL A 94 29.97 -9.52 -20.23
N ALA A 95 31.07 -10.25 -20.44
CA ALA A 95 32.41 -9.67 -20.50
C ALA A 95 33.23 -10.44 -21.54
N ALA A 96 33.76 -9.68 -22.50
CA ALA A 96 34.42 -10.16 -23.69
C ALA A 96 35.71 -10.91 -23.37
N SER A 97 35.69 -12.22 -23.62
CA SER A 97 36.90 -13.01 -23.87
C SER A 97 36.98 -13.28 -25.36
N ALA A 98 38.10 -12.85 -25.94
CA ALA A 98 38.42 -13.03 -27.33
C ALA A 98 38.31 -14.51 -27.76
N PRO A 99 37.79 -14.79 -28.95
CA PRO A 99 37.65 -16.15 -29.46
C PRO A 99 39.03 -16.78 -29.74
N PRO A 100 39.33 -17.99 -29.21
CA PRO A 100 40.39 -18.80 -29.76
C PRO A 100 40.00 -19.26 -31.17
N ALA A 101 40.97 -19.22 -32.08
CA ALA A 101 40.80 -19.52 -33.49
C ALA A 101 40.19 -20.91 -33.70
N PRO A 102 39.21 -21.08 -34.60
CA PRO A 102 38.60 -22.36 -34.88
C PRO A 102 39.60 -23.28 -35.61
N GLU A 103 40.02 -24.34 -34.93
CA GLU A 103 40.57 -25.53 -35.59
C GLU A 103 39.49 -26.11 -36.52
N ALA A 104 39.83 -26.18 -37.80
CA ALA A 104 38.99 -26.73 -38.85
C ALA A 104 38.74 -28.23 -38.59
N THR A 105 37.54 -28.56 -38.09
CA THR A 105 37.05 -29.94 -38.12
C THR A 105 36.42 -30.27 -39.48
N PRO A 106 36.51 -31.55 -39.91
CA PRO A 106 36.33 -31.92 -41.30
C PRO A 106 34.88 -31.82 -41.75
N LYS A 107 34.75 -31.21 -42.92
CA LYS A 107 33.59 -31.14 -43.78
C LYS A 107 33.13 -32.57 -44.19
N ASP A 108 31.82 -32.71 -44.31
CA ASP A 108 31.11 -33.72 -45.11
C ASP A 108 31.00 -35.16 -44.56
N ALA A 109 30.03 -35.35 -43.66
CA ALA A 109 29.19 -36.54 -43.67
C ALA A 109 27.71 -36.10 -43.54
N PRO A 110 26.83 -36.36 -44.53
CA PRO A 110 25.43 -35.99 -44.46
C PRO A 110 24.76 -36.73 -43.30
N ALA A 111 24.23 -35.97 -42.34
CA ALA A 111 23.45 -36.53 -41.24
C ALA A 111 22.28 -37.33 -41.83
N PRO A 112 22.06 -38.59 -41.38
CA PRO A 112 20.96 -39.41 -41.87
C PRO A 112 19.64 -38.69 -41.65
N ALA A 113 18.75 -38.74 -42.66
CA ALA A 113 17.43 -38.13 -42.57
C ALA A 113 16.70 -38.66 -41.32
N PRO A 114 16.09 -37.79 -40.50
CA PRO A 114 15.39 -38.20 -39.29
C PRO A 114 14.32 -39.23 -39.66
N THR A 115 14.33 -40.37 -38.96
CA THR A 115 13.34 -41.41 -39.21
C THR A 115 11.98 -40.93 -38.70
N GLY A 116 10.88 -41.48 -39.25
CA GLY A 116 9.52 -41.13 -38.79
C GLY A 116 9.32 -41.35 -37.28
N ALA A 117 10.05 -42.32 -36.69
CA ALA A 117 10.05 -42.58 -35.26
C ALA A 117 10.64 -41.42 -34.44
N ASP A 118 11.73 -40.82 -34.91
CA ASP A 118 12.37 -39.67 -34.24
C ASP A 118 11.43 -38.46 -34.23
N LYS A 119 10.74 -38.22 -35.35
CA LYS A 119 9.77 -37.12 -35.47
C LYS A 119 8.57 -37.32 -34.53
N ALA A 120 8.05 -38.53 -34.41
CA ALA A 120 6.95 -38.84 -33.49
C ALA A 120 7.35 -38.61 -32.03
N ALA A 121 8.56 -39.04 -31.62
CA ALA A 121 9.06 -38.81 -30.27
C ALA A 121 9.24 -37.31 -29.96
N GLN A 122 9.73 -36.52 -30.93
CA GLN A 122 9.85 -35.07 -30.79
C GLN A 122 8.47 -34.40 -30.61
N LEU A 123 7.49 -34.70 -31.46
CA LEU A 123 6.13 -34.16 -31.35
C LEU A 123 5.48 -34.52 -30.01
N GLN A 124 5.68 -35.74 -29.52
CA GLN A 124 5.16 -36.17 -28.23
C GLN A 124 5.79 -35.38 -27.07
N SER A 125 7.09 -35.10 -27.13
CA SER A 125 7.76 -34.25 -26.14
C SER A 125 7.27 -32.80 -26.17
N GLU A 126 7.00 -32.26 -27.37
CA GLU A 126 6.48 -30.91 -27.56
C GLU A 126 5.04 -30.78 -27.02
N ILE A 127 4.19 -31.78 -27.26
CA ILE A 127 2.85 -31.88 -26.67
C ILE A 127 2.91 -31.93 -25.14
N ALA A 128 3.86 -32.69 -24.57
CA ALA A 128 4.05 -32.75 -23.13
C ALA A 128 4.47 -31.39 -22.56
N GLN A 129 5.39 -30.68 -23.22
CA GLN A 129 5.82 -29.34 -22.80
C GLN A 129 4.68 -28.31 -22.88
N MET A 130 3.93 -28.28 -23.98
CA MET A 130 2.80 -27.36 -24.13
C MET A 130 1.68 -27.65 -23.14
N SER A 131 1.39 -28.93 -22.84
CA SER A 131 0.38 -29.29 -21.85
C SER A 131 0.81 -28.93 -20.43
N ALA A 132 2.09 -29.07 -20.09
CA ALA A 132 2.65 -28.56 -18.83
C ALA A 132 2.48 -27.04 -18.70
N ARG A 133 2.82 -26.29 -19.77
CA ARG A 133 2.64 -24.83 -19.80
C ARG A 133 1.16 -24.42 -19.69
N ALA A 134 0.25 -25.13 -20.36
CA ALA A 134 -1.18 -24.88 -20.21
C ALA A 134 -1.66 -25.09 -18.76
N GLY A 135 -1.11 -26.09 -18.06
CA GLY A 135 -1.35 -26.31 -16.64
C GLY A 135 -0.82 -25.19 -15.73
N GLU A 136 0.30 -24.55 -16.07
CA GLU A 136 0.83 -23.38 -15.37
C GLU A 136 -0.04 -22.14 -15.56
N VAL A 137 -0.42 -21.85 -16.81
CA VAL A 137 -1.32 -20.73 -17.14
C VAL A 137 -2.66 -20.89 -16.42
N GLN A 138 -3.22 -22.10 -16.42
CA GLN A 138 -4.47 -22.41 -15.73
C GLN A 138 -4.37 -22.17 -14.21
N ARG A 139 -3.25 -22.55 -13.57
CA ARG A 139 -3.01 -22.24 -12.15
C ARG A 139 -2.97 -20.73 -11.90
N GLY A 140 -2.33 -19.97 -12.79
CA GLY A 140 -2.33 -18.51 -12.75
C GLY A 140 -3.75 -17.92 -12.82
N THR A 141 -4.59 -18.40 -13.74
CA THR A 141 -5.99 -17.95 -13.86
C THR A 141 -6.78 -18.15 -12.57
N VAL A 142 -6.62 -19.31 -11.91
CA VAL A 142 -7.26 -19.57 -10.61
C VAL A 142 -6.77 -18.55 -9.56
N SER A 143 -5.47 -18.34 -9.43
CA SER A 143 -4.92 -17.34 -8.49
C SER A 143 -5.45 -15.92 -8.72
N TYR A 144 -5.52 -15.46 -9.98
CA TYR A 144 -6.06 -14.14 -10.31
C TYR A 144 -7.56 -14.02 -9.99
N SER A 145 -8.36 -15.04 -10.30
CA SER A 145 -9.80 -15.04 -10.01
C SER A 145 -10.11 -15.03 -8.51
N THR A 146 -9.38 -15.80 -7.71
CA THR A 146 -9.48 -15.79 -6.24
C THR A 146 -9.07 -14.42 -5.68
N ALA A 147 -7.95 -13.86 -6.14
CA ALA A 147 -7.54 -12.52 -5.75
C ALA A 147 -8.59 -11.45 -6.10
N GLN A 148 -9.20 -11.55 -7.30
CA GLN A 148 -10.27 -10.64 -7.73
C GLN A 148 -11.49 -10.72 -6.81
N GLN A 149 -11.85 -11.92 -6.33
CA GLN A 149 -12.96 -12.10 -5.39
C GLN A 149 -12.70 -11.38 -4.07
N HIS A 150 -11.50 -11.53 -3.49
CA HIS A 150 -11.10 -10.83 -2.27
C HIS A 150 -11.10 -9.31 -2.46
N LEU A 151 -10.54 -8.82 -3.57
CA LEU A 151 -10.52 -7.39 -3.87
C LEU A 151 -11.94 -6.80 -4.04
N ARG A 152 -12.89 -7.53 -4.64
CA ARG A 152 -14.29 -7.08 -4.73
C ARG A 152 -14.97 -6.99 -3.37
N ARG A 153 -14.69 -7.92 -2.46
CA ARG A 153 -15.17 -7.83 -1.07
C ARG A 153 -14.58 -6.62 -0.38
N ALA A 154 -13.27 -6.41 -0.50
CA ALA A 154 -12.62 -5.22 0.04
C ALA A 154 -13.22 -3.92 -0.50
N GLU A 155 -13.53 -3.84 -1.79
CA GLU A 155 -14.19 -2.68 -2.39
C GLU A 155 -15.58 -2.41 -1.77
N GLN A 156 -16.39 -3.46 -1.57
CA GLN A 156 -17.70 -3.35 -0.93
C GLN A 156 -17.62 -2.86 0.52
N GLU A 157 -16.65 -3.38 1.28
CA GLU A 157 -16.39 -2.99 2.67
C GLU A 157 -15.92 -1.52 2.76
N LEU A 158 -14.97 -1.11 1.90
CA LEU A 158 -14.51 0.28 1.81
C LEU A 158 -15.63 1.24 1.40
N GLY A 159 -16.47 0.83 0.44
CA GLY A 159 -17.65 1.60 0.03
C GLY A 159 -18.66 1.77 1.17
N SER A 160 -18.84 0.74 2.00
CA SER A 160 -19.70 0.79 3.19
C SER A 160 -19.09 1.67 4.29
N ALA A 161 -17.78 1.63 4.47
CA ALA A 161 -17.05 2.51 5.39
C ALA A 161 -17.20 3.99 5.00
N LEU A 162 -17.05 4.32 3.71
CA LEU A 162 -17.25 5.69 3.19
C LEU A 162 -18.67 6.20 3.44
N LYS A 163 -19.68 5.37 3.23
CA LYS A 163 -21.09 5.72 3.53
C LYS A 163 -21.27 6.01 5.01
N SER A 164 -20.73 5.15 5.88
CA SER A 164 -20.78 5.32 7.34
C SER A 164 -20.16 6.66 7.77
N LEU A 165 -18.97 7.00 7.25
CA LEU A 165 -18.29 8.27 7.55
C LEU A 165 -19.02 9.49 7.00
N THR A 166 -19.69 9.35 5.85
CA THR A 166 -20.46 10.45 5.24
C THR A 166 -21.72 10.75 6.06
N VAL A 167 -22.37 9.73 6.63
CA VAL A 167 -23.51 9.93 7.54
C VAL A 167 -23.09 10.72 8.79
N THR A 168 -21.92 10.42 9.37
CA THR A 168 -21.37 11.18 10.51
C THR A 168 -21.16 12.67 10.20
N GLN A 169 -20.69 13.01 9.00
CA GLN A 169 -20.53 14.42 8.60
C GLN A 169 -21.86 15.18 8.54
N ILE A 170 -22.92 14.52 8.06
CA ILE A 170 -24.24 15.16 7.89
C ILE A 170 -24.86 15.45 9.26
N SER A 171 -24.78 14.49 10.19
CA SER A 171 -25.31 14.65 11.55
C SER A 171 -24.69 15.85 12.28
N GLY A 172 -23.36 15.99 12.21
CA GLY A 172 -22.67 17.12 12.85
C GLY A 172 -23.01 18.48 12.22
N ALA A 173 -23.27 18.55 10.91
CA ALA A 173 -23.63 19.79 10.23
C ALA A 173 -25.08 20.24 10.52
N THR A 174 -26.01 19.30 10.67
CA THR A 174 -27.42 19.63 10.97
C THR A 174 -27.61 20.25 12.35
N GLU A 175 -26.75 19.89 13.30
CA GLU A 175 -26.79 20.38 14.69
C GLU A 175 -26.36 21.84 14.78
N THR A 176 -25.26 22.22 14.13
CA THR A 176 -24.80 23.62 14.12
C THR A 176 -25.87 24.55 13.54
N ILE A 177 -26.66 24.07 12.58
CA ILE A 177 -27.75 24.84 11.97
C ILE A 177 -28.97 24.93 12.90
N GLN A 178 -29.34 23.86 13.61
CA GLN A 178 -30.45 23.90 14.57
C GLN A 178 -30.15 24.81 15.76
N ASP A 179 -28.94 24.76 16.31
CA ASP A 179 -28.53 25.62 17.42
C ASP A 179 -28.49 27.10 17.04
N MET A 180 -27.96 27.42 15.85
CA MET A 180 -28.02 28.79 15.33
C MET A 180 -29.46 29.27 15.09
N ARG A 181 -30.35 28.37 14.65
CA ARG A 181 -31.76 28.71 14.37
C ARG A 181 -32.56 28.99 15.66
N ILE A 182 -32.32 28.22 16.73
CA ILE A 182 -32.98 28.43 18.02
C ILE A 182 -32.43 29.68 18.72
N GLY A 183 -31.12 29.95 18.59
CA GLY A 183 -30.49 31.17 19.10
C GLY A 183 -30.96 32.46 18.44
N MET A 184 -31.24 32.46 17.13
CA MET A 184 -31.72 33.66 16.42
C MET A 184 -33.22 33.90 16.50
N ARG A 185 -34.06 32.86 16.67
CA ARG A 185 -35.52 33.05 16.70
C ARG A 185 -36.07 33.54 18.04
N GLY A 186 -35.27 33.51 19.11
CA GLY A 186 -35.62 34.02 20.44
C GLY A 186 -35.22 35.48 20.73
N GLY A 187 -34.60 36.18 19.78
CA GLY A 187 -34.11 37.57 19.92
C GLY A 187 -35.19 38.64 19.78
N GLY A 188 -36.37 38.44 20.34
CA GLY A 188 -37.41 39.45 20.48
C GLY A 188 -37.32 40.14 21.84
N VAL A 189 -36.46 41.16 21.92
CA VAL A 189 -36.68 42.45 22.60
C VAL A 189 -37.58 42.43 23.86
N PHE A 190 -36.97 42.74 25.02
CA PHE A 190 -37.52 42.97 26.38
C PHE A 190 -37.52 41.78 27.36
N GLY A 191 -36.44 41.67 28.14
CA GLY A 191 -36.42 40.82 29.35
C GLY A 191 -35.16 41.00 30.18
N ARG A 192 -34.98 42.17 30.81
CA ARG A 192 -34.03 42.35 31.91
C ARG A 192 -34.48 41.49 33.11
N ASN A 193 -33.52 40.82 33.77
CA ASN A 193 -33.60 40.15 35.09
C ASN A 193 -34.29 38.78 35.22
N ARG A 194 -33.46 37.72 35.24
CA ARG A 194 -33.37 36.57 36.19
C ARG A 194 -32.51 35.51 35.49
N GLY A 195 -31.28 35.20 35.88
CA GLY A 195 -30.85 34.86 37.23
C GLY A 195 -31.31 33.44 37.56
N VAL A 196 -30.39 32.46 37.43
CA VAL A 196 -30.51 31.06 37.91
C VAL A 196 -31.42 30.14 37.07
N GLY A 197 -30.82 29.24 36.26
CA GLY A 197 -31.58 28.13 35.65
C GLY A 197 -31.01 27.41 34.42
N ARG A 198 -29.98 27.93 33.72
CA ARG A 198 -29.38 27.24 32.53
C ARG A 198 -28.40 26.11 32.91
N GLN A 199 -28.80 25.22 33.82
CA GLN A 199 -27.95 24.11 34.27
C GLN A 199 -28.44 22.72 33.83
N MET A 200 -29.52 22.60 33.05
CA MET A 200 -30.18 21.30 32.85
C MET A 200 -30.31 20.72 31.43
N ASP A 201 -29.85 21.38 30.36
CA ASP A 201 -29.88 20.74 29.02
C ASP A 201 -28.60 19.94 28.65
N ARG A 202 -27.68 19.70 29.60
CA ARG A 202 -26.53 18.80 29.40
C ARG A 202 -26.91 17.30 29.26
N ARG A 203 -28.19 16.94 29.37
CA ARG A 203 -28.62 15.53 29.31
C ARG A 203 -28.75 14.98 27.88
N ASN A 204 -28.81 15.82 26.84
CA ASN A 204 -28.93 15.34 25.46
C ASN A 204 -27.59 15.14 24.73
N ASP A 205 -26.48 15.71 25.21
CA ASP A 205 -25.15 15.57 24.59
C ASP A 205 -24.61 14.13 24.67
N PHE A 206 -25.05 13.36 25.66
CA PHE A 206 -24.54 11.99 25.89
C PHE A 206 -25.05 10.99 24.85
N GLY A 207 -26.28 11.14 24.37
CA GLY A 207 -26.85 10.24 23.36
C GLY A 207 -26.22 10.43 21.98
N HIS A 208 -25.83 11.66 21.63
CA HIS A 208 -25.27 11.99 20.32
C HIS A 208 -23.83 11.50 20.16
N ASN A 209 -23.00 11.71 21.20
CA ASN A 209 -21.64 11.16 21.23
C ASN A 209 -21.62 9.62 21.08
N MET A 210 -22.65 8.93 21.56
CA MET A 210 -22.76 7.49 21.42
C MET A 210 -23.03 7.06 19.97
N ILE A 211 -23.88 7.77 19.22
CA ILE A 211 -24.20 7.47 17.82
C ILE A 211 -22.95 7.64 16.94
N ASP A 212 -22.18 8.70 17.15
CA ASP A 212 -20.94 8.94 16.41
C ASP A 212 -19.90 7.87 16.74
N THR A 213 -19.77 7.49 18.01
CA THR A 213 -18.85 6.43 18.43
C THR A 213 -19.19 5.10 17.79
N ILE A 214 -20.49 4.74 17.73
CA ILE A 214 -20.96 3.51 17.06
C ILE A 214 -20.64 3.57 15.56
N THR A 215 -20.89 4.71 14.91
CA THR A 215 -20.69 4.87 13.46
C THR A 215 -19.21 4.84 13.08
N ILE A 216 -18.33 5.45 13.88
CA ILE A 216 -16.88 5.42 13.69
C ILE A 216 -16.32 4.02 13.99
N SER A 217 -16.80 3.36 15.05
CA SER A 217 -16.44 1.98 15.37
C SER A 217 -16.83 1.02 14.24
N LYS A 218 -18.03 1.20 13.68
CA LYS A 218 -18.47 0.45 12.49
C LYS A 218 -17.55 0.69 11.30
N ALA A 219 -17.24 1.95 10.97
CA ALA A 219 -16.34 2.28 9.86
C ALA A 219 -14.95 1.64 10.05
N ASN A 220 -14.40 1.65 11.27
CA ASN A 220 -13.15 0.97 11.61
C ASN A 220 -13.22 -0.54 11.33
N ASN A 221 -14.29 -1.20 11.75
CA ASN A 221 -14.42 -2.65 11.57
C ASN A 221 -14.51 -3.02 10.08
N LEU A 222 -15.24 -2.23 9.28
CA LEU A 222 -15.31 -2.39 7.83
C LEU A 222 -13.94 -2.18 7.17
N MET A 223 -13.17 -1.16 7.60
CA MET A 223 -11.80 -0.94 7.12
C MET A 223 -10.87 -2.11 7.46
N LYS A 224 -10.96 -2.66 8.68
CA LYS A 224 -10.16 -3.82 9.09
C LYS A 224 -10.52 -5.07 8.28
N ALA A 225 -11.81 -5.30 8.03
CA ALA A 225 -12.28 -6.38 7.18
C ALA A 225 -11.73 -6.22 5.75
N ALA A 226 -11.84 -5.02 5.16
CA ALA A 226 -11.29 -4.73 3.85
C ALA A 226 -9.76 -4.96 3.79
N ALA A 227 -9.02 -4.53 4.80
CA ALA A 227 -7.58 -4.74 4.88
C ALA A 227 -7.21 -6.24 4.98
N GLY A 228 -8.01 -7.03 5.70
CA GLY A 228 -7.88 -8.48 5.77
C GLY A 228 -8.06 -9.15 4.40
N GLU A 229 -9.12 -8.77 3.67
CA GLU A 229 -9.39 -9.26 2.31
C GLU A 229 -8.27 -8.87 1.33
N ILE A 230 -7.77 -7.63 1.39
CA ILE A 230 -6.62 -7.17 0.59
C ILE A 230 -5.37 -8.01 0.88
N SER A 231 -5.11 -8.31 2.16
CA SER A 231 -3.99 -9.16 2.55
C SER A 231 -4.12 -10.58 1.99
N GLN A 232 -5.33 -11.15 2.00
CA GLN A 232 -5.60 -12.47 1.40
C GLN A 232 -5.38 -12.44 -0.12
N ALA A 233 -5.86 -11.40 -0.82
CA ALA A 233 -5.60 -11.22 -2.25
C ALA A 233 -4.10 -11.22 -2.57
N LYS A 234 -3.29 -10.55 -1.74
CA LYS A 234 -1.83 -10.49 -1.91
C LYS A 234 -1.13 -11.84 -1.67
N GLN A 235 -1.70 -12.73 -0.85
CA GLN A 235 -1.17 -14.08 -0.69
C GLN A 235 -1.32 -14.91 -1.97
N HIS A 236 -2.40 -14.71 -2.72
CA HIS A 236 -2.63 -15.37 -4.00
C HIS A 236 -1.82 -14.76 -5.14
N VAL A 237 -1.62 -13.44 -5.13
CA VAL A 237 -0.87 -12.72 -6.15
C VAL A 237 0.11 -11.76 -5.47
N PRO A 238 1.34 -12.21 -5.15
CA PRO A 238 2.33 -11.40 -4.44
C PRO A 238 2.74 -10.12 -5.19
N GLN A 239 2.57 -10.12 -6.51
CA GLN A 239 2.97 -9.05 -7.42
C GLN A 239 1.91 -7.96 -7.58
N LEU A 240 0.87 -7.95 -6.74
CA LEU A 240 -0.25 -7.02 -6.85
C LEU A 240 0.24 -5.57 -6.77
N PRO A 241 0.11 -4.77 -7.84
CA PRO A 241 0.60 -3.40 -7.84
C PRO A 241 -0.34 -2.46 -7.08
N PHE A 242 0.11 -1.22 -6.83
CA PHE A 242 -0.65 -0.08 -6.32
C PHE A 242 -1.11 -0.14 -4.86
N ILE A 243 -1.21 -1.32 -4.24
CA ILE A 243 -1.60 -1.44 -2.83
C ILE A 243 -0.38 -1.21 -1.94
N GLN A 244 -0.35 -0.03 -1.32
CA GLN A 244 0.70 0.31 -0.36
C GLN A 244 0.49 -0.49 0.92
N SER A 245 1.50 -1.28 1.32
CA SER A 245 1.47 -2.07 2.55
C SER A 245 1.28 -1.21 3.80
N ALA A 246 1.79 0.02 3.78
CA ALA A 246 1.61 1.00 4.86
C ALA A 246 0.12 1.31 5.09
N ASN A 247 -0.65 1.54 4.03
CA ASN A 247 -2.08 1.84 4.15
C ASN A 247 -2.88 0.64 4.68
N VAL A 248 -2.54 -0.57 4.24
CA VAL A 248 -3.18 -1.81 4.73
C VAL A 248 -2.85 -2.03 6.21
N SER A 249 -1.58 -1.86 6.60
CA SER A 249 -1.15 -1.99 8.00
C SER A 249 -1.82 -0.94 8.88
N GLN A 250 -1.90 0.31 8.44
CA GLN A 250 -2.58 1.39 9.16
C GLN A 250 -4.08 1.12 9.30
N ALA A 251 -4.73 0.59 8.25
CA ALA A 251 -6.13 0.20 8.30
C ALA A 251 -6.38 -0.96 9.29
N MET A 252 -5.48 -1.94 9.35
CA MET A 252 -5.52 -3.02 10.34
C MET A 252 -5.34 -2.51 11.78
N GLY A 253 -4.45 -1.53 11.99
CA GLY A 253 -4.22 -0.89 13.28
C GLY A 253 -5.41 -0.07 13.79
N GLY A 254 -6.37 0.27 12.91
CA GLY A 254 -7.50 1.11 13.23
C GLY A 254 -7.13 2.59 13.13
N VAL A 255 -7.45 3.19 11.99
CA VAL A 255 -7.10 4.59 11.64
C VAL A 255 -7.62 5.60 12.67
N PHE A 256 -8.71 5.29 13.37
CA PHE A 256 -9.36 6.22 14.29
C PHE A 256 -9.05 5.96 15.76
N PHE A 257 -8.28 4.94 16.12
CA PHE A 257 -8.03 4.64 17.53
C PHE A 257 -7.23 5.75 18.22
N SER A 258 -6.27 6.36 17.50
CA SER A 258 -5.54 7.54 17.98
C SER A 258 -6.42 8.80 18.03
N ALA A 259 -7.50 8.85 17.25
CA ALA A 259 -8.41 9.98 17.19
C ALA A 259 -9.41 10.00 18.36
N LEU A 260 -9.86 8.82 18.81
CA LEU A 260 -10.90 8.64 19.83
C LEU A 260 -10.35 8.62 21.27
N LEU A 261 -9.07 8.30 21.47
CA LEU A 261 -8.47 8.17 22.80
C LEU A 261 -8.09 9.48 23.49
N ALA A 262 -8.35 10.64 22.90
CA ALA A 262 -8.15 11.95 23.53
C ALA A 262 -9.49 12.64 23.86
N PRO A 263 -10.29 12.11 24.80
CA PRO A 263 -11.50 12.78 25.27
C PRO A 263 -11.07 13.97 26.13
N GLY A 264 -11.33 15.20 25.69
CA GLY A 264 -11.21 16.32 26.63
C GLY A 264 -11.26 17.74 26.09
N LEU A 265 -10.52 18.09 25.04
CA LEU A 265 -10.29 19.52 24.73
C LEU A 265 -10.10 19.85 23.25
N ILE A 266 -10.24 18.85 22.38
CA ILE A 266 -10.05 19.02 20.95
C ILE A 266 -11.39 19.46 20.36
N GLY A 267 -11.51 20.74 19.99
CA GLY A 267 -12.76 21.30 19.47
C GLY A 267 -13.27 20.60 18.20
N ASP A 268 -14.58 20.70 17.96
CA ASP A 268 -15.33 20.05 16.86
C ASP A 268 -14.67 20.21 15.48
N MET A 269 -13.99 21.34 15.25
CA MET A 269 -13.24 21.61 14.02
C MET A 269 -12.14 20.57 13.78
N MET A 270 -11.41 20.16 14.82
CA MET A 270 -10.37 19.13 14.70
C MET A 270 -10.96 17.73 14.53
N GLN A 271 -12.11 17.43 15.15
CA GLN A 271 -12.80 16.16 14.94
C GLN A 271 -13.25 16.03 13.47
N ASN A 272 -13.84 17.09 12.90
CA ASN A 272 -14.18 17.14 11.48
C ASN A 272 -12.96 17.01 10.57
N ALA A 273 -11.84 17.67 10.90
CA ALA A 273 -10.60 17.52 10.14
C ALA A 273 -10.07 16.07 10.15
N LYS A 274 -10.16 15.36 11.28
CA LYS A 274 -9.77 13.95 11.39
C LYS A 274 -10.70 13.04 10.59
N VAL A 275 -12.02 13.26 10.65
CA VAL A 275 -12.99 12.51 9.84
C VAL A 275 -12.73 12.72 8.35
N ASN A 276 -12.45 13.96 7.93
CA ASN A 276 -12.09 14.28 6.54
C ASN A 276 -10.80 13.58 6.10
N LYS A 277 -9.77 13.58 6.95
CA LYS A 277 -8.52 12.88 6.68
C LYS A 277 -8.76 11.38 6.50
N ALA A 278 -9.51 10.77 7.41
CA ALA A 278 -9.79 9.35 7.32
C ALA A 278 -10.67 9.00 6.11
N LYS A 279 -11.64 9.84 5.76
CA LYS A 279 -12.43 9.71 4.52
C LYS A 279 -11.52 9.72 3.29
N ALA A 280 -10.57 10.65 3.23
CA ALA A 280 -9.59 10.73 2.14
C ALA A 280 -8.74 9.46 2.06
N GLN A 281 -8.28 8.93 3.20
CA GLN A 281 -7.52 7.67 3.25
C GLN A 281 -8.35 6.46 2.77
N VAL A 282 -9.60 6.33 3.21
CA VAL A 282 -10.49 5.25 2.73
C VAL A 282 -10.73 5.38 1.23
N GLN A 283 -10.92 6.60 0.73
CA GLN A 283 -11.12 6.85 -0.70
C GLN A 283 -9.87 6.54 -1.52
N GLU A 284 -8.67 6.85 -1.00
CA GLU A 284 -7.41 6.45 -1.62
C GLU A 284 -7.27 4.92 -1.67
N MET A 285 -7.54 4.21 -0.58
CA MET A 285 -7.54 2.75 -0.56
C MET A 285 -8.54 2.17 -1.55
N ALA A 286 -9.75 2.74 -1.66
CA ALA A 286 -10.76 2.29 -2.61
C ALA A 286 -10.27 2.45 -4.07
N ASN A 287 -9.60 3.57 -4.37
CA ASN A 287 -9.00 3.79 -5.69
C ASN A 287 -7.86 2.79 -5.97
N GLN A 288 -7.02 2.48 -4.98
CA GLN A 288 -5.96 1.47 -5.11
C GLN A 288 -6.54 0.07 -5.36
N VAL A 289 -7.59 -0.32 -4.62
CA VAL A 289 -8.29 -1.61 -4.83
C VAL A 289 -8.90 -1.68 -6.22
N LYS A 290 -9.50 -0.60 -6.71
CA LYS A 290 -10.06 -0.55 -8.07
C LYS A 290 -8.99 -0.73 -9.15
N GLN A 291 -7.85 -0.03 -9.02
CA GLN A 291 -6.73 -0.21 -9.95
C GLN A 291 -6.17 -1.64 -9.92
N ALA A 292 -6.10 -2.25 -8.73
CA ALA A 292 -5.71 -3.64 -8.60
C ALA A 292 -6.72 -4.61 -9.25
N LEU A 293 -8.03 -4.35 -9.12
CA LEU A 293 -9.08 -5.12 -9.79
C LEU A 293 -8.95 -5.07 -11.32
N ASP A 294 -8.72 -3.87 -11.87
CA ASP A 294 -8.53 -3.68 -13.31
C ASP A 294 -7.28 -4.42 -13.80
N TRP A 295 -6.19 -4.31 -13.04
CA TRP A 295 -4.95 -5.05 -13.33
C TRP A 295 -5.14 -6.57 -13.27
N CYS A 296 -5.82 -7.10 -12.25
CA CYS A 296 -6.15 -8.53 -12.18
C CYS A 296 -7.02 -8.98 -13.37
N GLY A 297 -7.99 -8.17 -13.78
CA GLY A 297 -8.83 -8.43 -14.95
C GLY A 297 -8.02 -8.52 -16.24
N ASN A 298 -7.09 -7.58 -16.46
CA ASN A 298 -6.22 -7.57 -17.63
C ASN A 298 -5.30 -8.81 -17.69
N ASN A 299 -4.69 -9.19 -16.57
CA ASN A 299 -3.84 -10.38 -16.51
C ASN A 299 -4.62 -11.68 -16.69
N MET A 300 -5.83 -11.77 -16.13
CA MET A 300 -6.70 -12.92 -16.33
C MET A 300 -7.11 -13.05 -17.80
N ASN A 301 -7.45 -11.95 -18.47
CA ASN A 301 -7.76 -11.95 -19.90
C ASN A 301 -6.56 -12.37 -20.75
N ALA A 302 -5.35 -11.90 -20.41
CA ALA A 302 -4.12 -12.31 -21.07
C ALA A 302 -3.83 -13.81 -20.87
N ALA A 303 -3.97 -14.33 -19.66
CA ALA A 303 -3.80 -15.75 -19.35
C ALA A 303 -4.82 -16.62 -20.10
N ASN A 304 -6.08 -16.19 -20.17
CA ASN A 304 -7.12 -16.90 -20.94
C ASN A 304 -6.81 -16.90 -22.44
N ALA A 305 -6.27 -15.81 -22.99
CA ALA A 305 -5.86 -15.74 -24.39
C ALA A 305 -4.66 -16.68 -24.67
N GLU A 306 -3.66 -16.70 -23.79
CA GLU A 306 -2.52 -17.63 -23.89
C GLU A 306 -2.99 -19.09 -23.81
N MET A 307 -3.90 -19.41 -22.89
CA MET A 307 -4.47 -20.75 -22.77
C MET A 307 -5.22 -21.17 -24.04
N ALA A 308 -5.97 -20.26 -24.67
CA ALA A 308 -6.65 -20.54 -25.94
C ALA A 308 -5.64 -20.84 -27.07
N GLN A 309 -4.54 -20.09 -27.14
CA GLN A 309 -3.46 -20.31 -28.12
C GLN A 309 -2.74 -21.65 -27.89
N LEU A 310 -2.44 -21.99 -26.64
CA LEU A 310 -1.82 -23.26 -26.28
C LEU A 310 -2.72 -24.45 -26.63
N ASN A 311 -4.02 -24.35 -26.33
CA ASN A 311 -4.97 -25.40 -26.67
C ASN A 311 -5.12 -25.58 -28.18
N GLY A 312 -5.15 -24.49 -28.96
CA GLY A 312 -5.16 -24.57 -30.43
C GLY A 312 -3.89 -25.23 -30.98
N SER A 313 -2.72 -24.89 -30.42
CA SER A 313 -1.43 -25.46 -30.82
C SER A 313 -1.32 -26.95 -30.46
N LEU A 314 -1.81 -27.33 -29.28
CA LEU A 314 -1.89 -28.72 -28.84
C LEU A 314 -2.75 -29.56 -29.79
N GLN A 315 -3.92 -29.06 -30.19
CA GLN A 315 -4.79 -29.76 -31.13
C GLN A 315 -4.12 -29.96 -32.50
N MET A 316 -3.41 -28.95 -33.02
CA MET A 316 -2.68 -29.06 -34.28
C MET A 316 -1.54 -30.09 -34.20
N LYS A 317 -0.80 -30.13 -33.09
CA LYS A 317 0.29 -31.09 -32.91
C LYS A 317 -0.22 -32.51 -32.69
N GLN A 318 -1.35 -32.66 -32.00
CA GLN A 318 -2.03 -33.94 -31.84
C GLN A 318 -2.54 -34.49 -33.17
N SER A 319 -3.09 -33.64 -34.05
CA SER A 319 -3.51 -34.08 -35.39
C SER A 319 -2.32 -34.41 -36.29
N GLU A 320 -1.19 -33.68 -36.19
CA GLU A 320 0.05 -34.04 -36.90
C GLU A 320 0.57 -35.41 -36.45
N LEU A 321 0.62 -35.66 -35.13
CA LEU A 321 1.03 -36.95 -34.58
C LEU A 321 0.09 -38.08 -35.04
N ALA A 322 -1.22 -37.85 -35.06
CA ALA A 322 -2.19 -38.81 -35.57
C ALA A 322 -1.97 -39.11 -37.07
N SER A 323 -1.60 -38.10 -37.87
CA SER A 323 -1.34 -38.27 -39.31
C SER A 323 -0.06 -39.07 -39.61
N LEU A 324 0.92 -39.08 -38.70
CA LEU A 324 2.14 -39.90 -38.82
C LEU A 324 1.92 -41.37 -38.43
N ALA A 325 0.81 -41.68 -37.75
CA ALA A 325 0.48 -43.03 -37.30
C ALA A 325 -0.35 -43.83 -38.33
N CYS A 326 -0.91 -43.15 -39.35
CA CYS A 326 -1.63 -43.76 -40.46
C CYS A 326 -0.68 -44.10 -41.62
#